data_AF-A0A715XNS8-F1
#
_entry.id   AF-A0A715XNS8-F1
#
_cell.length_a   1.000
_cell.length_b   1.000
_cell.length_c   1.000
_cell.angle_alpha   90.00
_cell.angle_beta   90.00
_cell.angle_gamma   90.00
#
_symmetry.space_group_name_H-M   'P 1'
#
loop_
_entity.id
_entity.type
_entity.pdbx_description
1 polymer ?
#
loop_
_entity_poly.entity_id
_entity_poly.type
_entity_poly.pdbx_seq_one_letter_code
_entity_poly.pdbx_strand_id
1 'polypeptide(L)'
;MAASRITHLITSCTKGKHSQCGSMPELSIRSGQTPEEAMSSWAATIKRSQSASPVPALSLYAGNHWSTAKEILRTTENLELWVISAGLGFLNSRDLVDAYEATFHDLPFSHRQWWRELTNTFGKE
;
A
#
# COMPACT_ATOMS: atom_id res chain seq x y z
N MET A 1 -1.24 18.75 31.74
CA MET A 1 -1.34 18.73 30.27
C MET A 1 -2.13 17.50 29.88
N ALA A 2 -3.29 17.66 29.23
CA ALA A 2 -4.01 16.50 28.69
C ALA A 2 -3.19 15.92 27.53
N ALA A 3 -3.04 14.60 27.46
CA ALA A 3 -2.41 13.96 26.32
C ALA A 3 -3.18 14.35 25.06
N SER A 4 -2.49 14.98 24.10
CA SER A 4 -3.03 15.23 22.76
C SER A 4 -3.49 13.89 22.17
N ARG A 5 -4.76 13.79 21.78
CA ARG A 5 -5.30 12.60 21.12
C ARG A 5 -4.95 12.67 19.64
N ILE A 6 -4.30 11.64 19.12
CA ILE A 6 -4.03 11.49 17.70
C ILE A 6 -5.27 10.95 17.02
N THR A 7 -5.66 11.56 15.90
CA THR A 7 -6.72 11.07 15.02
C THR A 7 -6.08 10.32 13.84
N HIS A 8 -6.60 9.15 13.50
CA HIS A 8 -6.13 8.37 12.36
C HIS A 8 -7.12 8.48 11.22
N LEU A 9 -6.73 9.13 10.12
CA LEU A 9 -7.46 9.11 8.86
C LEU A 9 -7.01 7.90 8.04
N ILE A 10 -7.94 7.01 7.72
CA ILE A 10 -7.68 5.81 6.93
C ILE A 10 -8.35 5.96 5.57
N THR A 11 -7.61 5.71 4.49
CA THR A 11 -8.13 5.81 3.13
C THR A 11 -7.58 4.70 2.22
N SER A 12 -8.18 4.47 1.06
CA SER A 12 -7.68 3.46 0.10
C SER A 12 -6.49 3.97 -0.72
N CYS A 13 -5.66 3.06 -1.22
CA CYS A 13 -4.71 3.37 -2.28
C CYS A 13 -5.41 3.83 -3.58
N THR A 14 -4.65 4.44 -4.49
CA THR A 14 -5.15 4.81 -5.82
C THR A 14 -4.44 4.05 -6.93
N LYS A 15 -5.13 3.87 -8.07
CA LYS A 15 -4.54 3.31 -9.28
C LYS A 15 -3.41 4.21 -9.79
N GLY A 16 -3.68 5.52 -9.89
CA GLY A 16 -2.70 6.51 -10.32
C GLY A 16 -1.58 6.65 -9.29
N LYS A 17 -0.37 6.31 -9.69
CA LYS A 17 0.85 6.47 -8.89
C LYS A 17 1.85 7.32 -9.67
N HIS A 18 2.63 8.11 -8.97
CA HIS A 18 3.78 8.79 -9.56
C HIS A 18 4.82 7.72 -9.90
N SER A 19 5.07 7.50 -11.20
CA SER A 19 6.03 6.50 -11.67
C SER A 19 7.45 6.91 -11.27
N GLN A 20 8.14 6.04 -10.54
CA GLN A 20 9.59 6.10 -10.42
C GLN A 20 10.22 5.51 -11.69
N CYS A 21 11.45 5.90 -12.01
CA CYS A 21 12.14 5.44 -13.23
C CYS A 21 12.25 3.90 -13.26
N GLY A 22 11.66 3.25 -14.28
CA GLY A 22 11.68 1.79 -14.46
C GLY A 22 10.28 1.18 -14.68
N SER A 23 10.22 -0.13 -14.93
CA SER A 23 8.97 -0.88 -14.98
C SER A 23 8.44 -1.15 -13.57
N MET A 24 7.18 -0.82 -13.30
CA MET A 24 6.55 -1.12 -12.02
C MET A 24 6.26 -2.63 -11.90
N PRO A 25 6.57 -3.26 -10.75
CA PRO A 25 6.17 -4.64 -10.48
C PRO A 25 4.64 -4.75 -10.53
N GLU A 26 4.13 -5.72 -11.28
CA GLU A 26 2.71 -5.99 -11.40
C GLU A 26 2.37 -7.30 -10.67
N LEU A 27 1.32 -7.26 -9.84
CA LEU A 27 0.80 -8.45 -9.17
C LEU A 27 0.22 -9.41 -10.21
N SER A 28 0.85 -10.58 -10.32
CA SER A 28 0.38 -11.66 -11.18
C SER A 28 0.21 -12.92 -10.35
N ILE A 29 -1.00 -13.47 -10.37
CA ILE A 29 -1.36 -14.71 -9.68
C ILE A 29 -1.62 -15.78 -10.72
N ARG A 30 -0.90 -16.89 -10.61
CA ARG A 30 -1.02 -18.03 -11.52
C ARG A 30 -2.16 -18.94 -11.08
N SER A 31 -2.81 -19.57 -12.05
CA SER A 31 -3.84 -20.57 -11.78
C SER A 31 -3.30 -21.71 -10.92
N GLY A 32 -4.06 -22.08 -9.89
CA GLY A 32 -3.71 -23.18 -8.97
C GLY A 32 -2.81 -22.80 -7.79
N GLN A 33 -2.35 -21.54 -7.68
CA GLN A 33 -1.59 -21.10 -6.51
C GLN A 33 -2.45 -21.01 -5.25
N THR A 34 -1.88 -21.37 -4.10
CA THR A 34 -2.47 -21.03 -2.80
C THR A 34 -2.27 -19.54 -2.48
N PRO A 35 -3.04 -18.95 -1.55
CA PRO A 35 -2.81 -17.58 -1.08
C PRO A 35 -1.37 -17.32 -0.63
N GLU A 36 -0.77 -18.27 0.07
CA GLU A 36 0.58 -18.20 0.64
C GLU A 36 1.65 -18.20 -0.46
N GLU A 37 1.48 -19.04 -1.49
CA GLU A 37 2.38 -19.10 -2.65
C GLU A 37 2.31 -17.82 -3.48
N ALA A 38 1.10 -17.31 -3.72
CA ALA A 38 0.87 -16.07 -4.43
C ALA A 38 1.50 -14.88 -3.67
N MET A 39 1.30 -14.82 -2.34
CA MET A 39 1.89 -13.79 -1.49
C MET A 39 3.42 -13.86 -1.48
N SER A 40 3.98 -15.06 -1.34
CA SER A 40 5.43 -15.26 -1.35
C SER A 40 6.06 -14.80 -2.67
N SER A 41 5.42 -15.13 -3.80
CA SER A 41 5.84 -14.68 -5.13
C SER A 41 5.77 -13.15 -5.26
N TRP A 42 4.69 -12.56 -4.76
CA TRP A 42 4.50 -11.12 -4.77
C TRP A 42 5.54 -10.38 -3.92
N ALA A 43 5.76 -10.81 -2.68
CA ALA A 43 6.76 -10.25 -1.78
C ALA A 43 8.17 -10.35 -2.37
N ALA A 44 8.51 -11.48 -2.98
CA ALA A 44 9.78 -11.65 -3.68
C ALA A 44 9.91 -10.70 -4.88
N THR A 45 8.82 -10.42 -5.60
CA THR A 45 8.80 -9.49 -6.72
C THR A 45 9.02 -8.05 -6.24
N ILE A 46 8.27 -7.60 -5.24
CA ILE A 46 8.45 -6.29 -4.60
C ILE A 46 9.88 -6.12 -4.11
N LYS A 47 10.44 -7.11 -3.43
CA LYS A 47 11.81 -7.06 -2.91
C LYS A 47 12.86 -6.92 -4.03
N ARG A 48 12.67 -7.61 -5.17
CA ARG A 48 13.59 -7.51 -6.32
C ARG A 48 13.47 -6.19 -7.07
N SER A 49 12.29 -5.58 -7.07
CA SER A 49 12.03 -4.30 -7.73
C SER A 49 12.29 -3.08 -6.84
N GLN A 50 12.83 -3.29 -5.63
CA GLN A 50 13.13 -2.17 -4.73
C GLN A 50 14.09 -1.19 -5.40
N SER A 51 13.68 0.07 -5.47
CA SER A 51 14.51 1.10 -6.07
C SER A 51 15.54 1.63 -5.05
N ALA A 52 16.59 2.28 -5.54
CA ALA A 52 17.53 2.99 -4.68
C ALA A 52 16.91 4.24 -4.03
N SER A 53 15.72 4.67 -4.47
CA SER A 53 15.08 5.92 -4.03
C SER A 53 13.57 5.72 -3.80
N PRO A 54 13.17 4.93 -2.79
CA PRO A 54 11.77 4.78 -2.41
C PRO A 54 11.21 6.12 -1.91
N VAL A 55 9.91 6.34 -2.12
CA VAL A 55 9.23 7.59 -1.75
C VAL A 55 8.21 7.35 -0.65
N PRO A 56 7.87 8.35 0.17
CA PRO A 56 6.76 8.22 1.09
C PRO A 56 5.48 7.83 0.36
N ALA A 57 4.65 6.98 0.96
CA ALA A 57 3.32 6.65 0.43
C ALA A 57 2.47 7.92 0.17
N LEU A 58 2.69 8.99 0.95
CA LEU A 58 2.16 10.34 0.74
C LEU A 58 2.41 10.88 -0.66
N SER A 59 3.60 10.64 -1.19
CA SER A 59 4.08 11.12 -2.49
C SER A 59 3.85 10.12 -3.61
N LEU A 60 3.60 8.85 -3.29
CA LEU A 60 3.37 7.80 -4.28
C LEU A 60 2.00 7.95 -4.95
N TYR A 61 0.93 7.98 -4.16
CA TYR A 61 -0.43 7.96 -4.68
C TYR A 61 -0.85 9.31 -5.27
N ALA A 62 -1.73 9.27 -6.26
CA ALA A 62 -2.20 10.45 -7.00
C ALA A 62 -3.71 10.43 -7.23
N GLY A 63 -4.25 11.54 -7.76
CA GLY A 63 -5.67 11.70 -8.11
C GLY A 63 -6.47 12.50 -7.07
N ASN A 64 -7.69 12.90 -7.43
CA ASN A 64 -8.52 13.83 -6.64
C ASN A 64 -8.78 13.33 -5.22
N HIS A 65 -9.14 12.05 -5.08
CA HIS A 65 -9.36 11.42 -3.77
C HIS A 65 -8.13 11.54 -2.86
N TRP A 66 -6.93 11.30 -3.40
CA TRP A 66 -5.69 11.41 -2.65
C TRP A 66 -5.31 12.86 -2.36
N SER A 67 -5.55 13.79 -3.29
CA SER A 67 -5.37 15.22 -3.06
C SER A 67 -6.23 15.72 -1.90
N THR A 68 -7.47 15.26 -1.76
CA THR A 68 -8.32 15.55 -0.60
C THR A 68 -7.73 15.00 0.70
N ALA A 69 -7.24 13.76 0.71
CA ALA A 69 -6.59 13.18 1.89
C ALA A 69 -5.34 13.96 2.32
N LYS A 70 -4.52 14.40 1.36
CA LYS A 70 -3.35 15.25 1.62
C LYS A 70 -3.73 16.61 2.21
N GLU A 71 -4.81 17.21 1.72
CA GLU A 71 -5.30 18.48 2.25
C GLU A 71 -5.80 18.34 3.69
N ILE A 72 -6.59 17.31 3.99
CA ILE A 72 -7.04 17.03 5.37
C ILE A 72 -5.83 16.86 6.30
N LEU A 73 -4.84 16.05 5.90
CA LEU A 73 -3.59 15.88 6.66
C LEU A 73 -2.85 17.19 6.92
N ARG A 74 -2.84 18.11 5.95
CA ARG A 74 -2.18 19.41 6.07
C ARG A 74 -2.94 20.38 6.99
N THR A 75 -4.26 20.30 7.02
CA THR A 75 -5.13 21.28 7.73
C THR A 75 -5.60 20.83 9.10
N THR A 76 -5.42 19.55 9.47
CA THR A 76 -5.87 19.00 10.75
C THR A 76 -4.69 18.71 11.67
N GLU A 77 -4.67 19.35 12.84
CA GLU A 77 -3.66 19.08 13.87
C GLU A 77 -3.80 17.67 14.45
N ASN A 78 -2.67 17.07 14.86
CA ASN A 78 -2.63 15.74 15.47
C ASN A 78 -3.29 14.63 14.63
N LEU A 79 -3.14 14.69 13.30
CA LEU A 79 -3.63 13.68 12.37
C LEU A 79 -2.50 12.78 11.84
N GLU A 80 -2.75 11.48 11.77
CA GLU A 80 -1.98 10.55 10.96
C GLU A 80 -2.80 10.02 9.79
N LEU A 81 -2.21 10.01 8.59
CA LEU A 81 -2.81 9.41 7.41
C LEU A 81 -2.27 7.99 7.21
N TRP A 82 -3.20 7.06 7.04
CA TRP A 82 -2.98 5.63 6.82
C TRP A 82 -3.68 5.17 5.54
N VAL A 83 -3.09 4.18 4.87
CA VAL A 83 -3.50 3.68 3.56
C VAL A 83 -3.78 2.19 3.61
N ILE A 84 -4.98 1.80 3.18
CA ILE A 84 -5.33 0.43 2.84
C ILE A 84 -4.82 0.18 1.42
N SER A 85 -3.63 -0.42 1.33
CA SER A 85 -2.87 -0.68 0.11
C SER A 85 -3.14 -2.08 -0.43
N ALA A 86 -3.58 -2.16 -1.67
CA ALA A 86 -3.77 -3.46 -2.32
C ALA A 86 -2.43 -4.21 -2.54
N GLY A 87 -1.33 -3.52 -2.78
CA GLY A 87 -0.05 -4.21 -2.95
C GLY A 87 0.62 -4.57 -1.62
N LEU A 88 0.46 -3.73 -0.60
CA LEU A 88 1.42 -3.69 0.51
C LEU A 88 0.75 -3.70 1.90
N GLY A 89 -0.56 -3.98 1.97
CA GLY A 89 -1.24 -4.08 3.26
C GLY A 89 -1.57 -2.72 3.86
N PHE A 90 -1.24 -2.49 5.14
CA PHE A 90 -1.60 -1.27 5.86
C PHE A 90 -0.40 -0.35 6.04
N LEU A 91 -0.38 0.76 5.32
CA LEU A 91 0.74 1.69 5.28
C LEU A 91 0.44 2.98 6.05
N ASN A 92 1.41 3.51 6.77
CA ASN A 92 1.40 4.91 7.15
C ASN A 92 1.83 5.76 5.94
N SER A 93 1.28 6.96 5.79
CA SER A 93 1.66 7.90 4.73
C SER A 93 3.17 8.22 4.66
N ARG A 94 3.89 8.04 5.77
CA ARG A 94 5.34 8.24 5.87
C ARG A 94 6.18 7.03 5.47
N ASP A 95 5.56 5.86 5.31
CA ASP A 95 6.29 4.65 4.92
C ASP A 95 6.92 4.83 3.54
N LEU A 96 8.19 4.47 3.44
CA LEU A 96 8.92 4.49 2.17
C LEU A 96 8.52 3.26 1.37
N VAL A 97 8.01 3.51 0.16
CA VAL A 97 7.49 2.49 -0.74
C VAL A 97 7.92 2.79 -2.16
N ASP A 98 8.04 1.74 -2.96
CA ASP A 98 8.20 1.84 -4.41
C ASP A 98 6.84 1.73 -5.10
N ALA A 99 6.76 2.30 -6.29
CA ALA A 99 5.59 2.18 -7.14
C ALA A 99 5.35 0.72 -7.56
N TYR A 100 4.10 0.28 -7.50
CA TYR A 100 3.67 -1.07 -7.85
C TYR A 100 2.29 -1.04 -8.53
N GLU A 101 1.94 -2.06 -9.29
CA GLU A 101 0.59 -2.30 -9.77
C GLU A 101 0.02 -3.56 -9.11
N ALA A 102 -1.12 -3.44 -8.43
CA ALA A 102 -1.81 -4.57 -7.83
C ALA A 102 -3.32 -4.38 -7.98
N THR A 103 -3.97 -5.34 -8.65
CA THR A 103 -5.42 -5.36 -8.85
C THR A 103 -5.99 -6.63 -8.22
N PHE A 104 -7.00 -6.48 -7.36
CA PHE A 104 -7.62 -7.59 -6.62
C PHE A 104 -8.89 -8.15 -7.25
N HIS A 105 -9.23 -7.71 -8.46
CA HIS A 105 -10.50 -8.08 -9.06
C HIS A 105 -10.61 -9.59 -9.35
N ASP A 106 -9.50 -10.23 -9.70
CA ASP A 106 -9.45 -11.63 -10.17
C ASP A 106 -8.63 -12.53 -9.24
N LEU A 107 -8.86 -12.46 -7.94
CA LEU A 107 -8.20 -13.37 -6.98
C LEU A 107 -8.83 -14.78 -7.07
N PRO A 108 -8.05 -15.87 -7.22
CA PRO A 108 -8.58 -17.25 -7.26
C PRO A 108 -8.93 -17.79 -5.86
N PHE A 109 -8.88 -16.95 -4.83
CA PHE A 109 -9.16 -17.26 -3.43
C PHE A 109 -9.86 -16.08 -2.75
N SER A 110 -10.36 -16.28 -1.53
CA SER A 110 -11.13 -15.23 -0.85
C SER A 110 -10.28 -14.00 -0.55
N HIS A 111 -10.88 -12.81 -0.66
CA HIS A 111 -10.20 -11.55 -0.30
C HIS A 111 -9.70 -11.56 1.15
N ARG A 112 -10.41 -12.25 2.06
CA ARG A 112 -9.99 -12.40 3.46
C ARG A 112 -8.66 -13.14 3.59
N GLN A 113 -8.47 -14.23 2.84
CA GLN A 113 -7.22 -14.97 2.85
C GLN A 113 -6.08 -14.11 2.31
N TRP A 114 -6.31 -13.39 1.23
CA TRP A 114 -5.32 -12.46 0.69
C TRP A 114 -4.92 -11.37 1.70
N TRP A 115 -5.90 -10.72 2.33
CA TRP A 115 -5.64 -9.71 3.37
C TRP A 115 -4.90 -10.29 4.58
N ARG A 116 -5.19 -11.53 4.96
CA ARG A 116 -4.45 -12.22 6.02
C ARG A 116 -2.98 -12.39 5.63
N GLU A 117 -2.71 -12.87 4.42
CA GLU A 117 -1.32 -13.06 3.97
C GLU A 117 -0.58 -11.72 3.77
N LEU A 118 -1.28 -10.66 3.33
CA LEU A 118 -0.71 -9.31 3.27
C LEU A 118 -0.27 -8.83 4.65
N THR A 119 -1.14 -8.98 5.66
CA THR A 119 -0.83 -8.59 7.04
C THR A 119 0.29 -9.44 7.62
N ASN A 120 0.33 -10.74 7.34
CA ASN A 120 1.42 -11.61 7.79
C ASN A 120 2.77 -11.24 7.15
N THR A 121 2.75 -10.73 5.91
CA THR A 121 3.97 -10.52 5.11
C THR A 121 4.52 -9.10 5.20
N PHE A 122 3.63 -8.10 5.20
CA PHE A 122 3.97 -6.67 5.21
C PHE A 122 3.46 -5.94 6.46
N GLY A 123 2.80 -6.63 7.38
CA GLY A 123 2.38 -6.06 8.65
C GLY A 123 3.56 -5.51 9.43
N LYS A 124 3.31 -4.44 10.17
CA LYS A 124 4.29 -3.87 11.10
C LYS A 124 4.18 -4.60 12.43
N GLU A 125 5.33 -4.93 13.03
CA GLU A 125 5.42 -5.45 14.41
C GLU A 125 5.00 -4.41 15.44
#